data_AF-A0A0Q4EX30-F1
#
_entry.id   AF-A0A0Q4EX30-F1
#
_cell.length_a   1.000
_cell.length_b   1.000
_cell.length_c   1.000
_cell.angle_alpha   90.00
_cell.angle_beta   90.00
_cell.angle_gamma   90.00
#
_symmetry.space_group_name_H-M   'P 1'
#
loop_
_entity.id
_entity.type
_entity.pdbx_description
1 polymer ?
#
loop_
_entity_poly.entity_id
_entity_poly.type
_entity_poly.pdbx_seq_one_letter_code
_entity_poly.pdbx_strand_id
1 'polypeptide(L)'
;MSIFSFVKEAGEKLIDLLTPGNANASEQLKDHVAKVGLGNPNVQTTVDGDKVTVTGEVASQEEKEKILLALGNIAGVASVDDQITVTGPAAAAARFVTVEKGDTLSAISKRVYGDANKYQKIFEANKPLLSHPDKIYPGQVLRIPE
;
A
#
# COMPACT_ATOMS: atom_id res chain seq x y z
N MET A 1 6.48 15.58 -1.47
CA MET A 1 6.17 14.75 -2.64
C MET A 1 7.20 13.63 -2.65
N SER A 2 6.75 12.40 -2.45
CA SER A 2 7.61 11.23 -2.34
C SER A 2 7.14 10.19 -3.35
N ILE A 3 8.05 9.55 -4.07
CA ILE A 3 7.69 8.45 -4.98
C ILE A 3 8.02 7.14 -4.28
N PHE A 4 7.03 6.26 -4.20
CA PHE A 4 7.19 4.90 -3.70
C PHE A 4 7.25 3.94 -4.87
N SER A 5 8.28 3.12 -4.93
CA SER A 5 8.44 2.10 -5.96
C SER A 5 7.84 0.77 -5.50
N PHE A 6 7.08 0.13 -6.39
CA PHE A 6 6.43 -1.14 -6.16
C PHE A 6 6.82 -2.14 -7.23
N VAL A 7 6.63 -3.43 -6.93
CA VAL A 7 6.94 -4.50 -7.88
C VAL A 7 5.75 -4.66 -8.82
N LYS A 8 5.88 -4.14 -10.05
CA LYS A 8 4.82 -4.13 -11.08
C LYS A 8 4.13 -5.48 -11.28
N GLU A 9 4.87 -6.58 -11.20
CA GLU A 9 4.33 -7.94 -11.42
C GLU A 9 3.71 -8.57 -10.17
N ALA A 10 3.89 -7.96 -9.00
CA ALA A 10 3.41 -8.46 -7.73
C ALA A 10 2.28 -7.59 -7.20
N GLY A 11 1.13 -8.19 -6.95
CA GLY A 11 0.00 -7.46 -6.42
C GLY A 11 -1.30 -8.20 -6.56
N GLU A 12 -2.35 -7.62 -5.99
CA GLU A 12 -3.71 -8.05 -6.30
C GLU A 12 -3.98 -7.85 -7.79
N LYS A 13 -4.38 -8.92 -8.47
CA LYS A 13 -4.64 -8.91 -9.91
C LYS A 13 -5.96 -8.23 -10.21
N LEU A 14 -5.96 -6.90 -10.16
CA LEU A 14 -7.00 -6.07 -10.74
C LEU A 14 -6.75 -5.99 -12.25
N ILE A 15 -7.08 -7.09 -12.92
CA ILE A 15 -6.85 -7.44 -14.34
C ILE A 15 -7.21 -6.35 -15.36
N ASP A 16 -7.98 -5.32 -14.98
CA ASP A 16 -8.48 -4.30 -15.89
C ASP A 16 -7.74 -2.94 -15.75
N LEU A 17 -6.96 -2.71 -14.69
CA LEU A 17 -6.41 -1.38 -14.36
C LEU A 17 -5.42 -0.80 -15.38
N LEU A 18 -4.63 -1.66 -16.01
CA LEU A 18 -3.57 -1.24 -16.93
C LEU A 18 -3.98 -1.24 -18.40
N THR A 19 -5.23 -1.56 -18.72
CA THR A 19 -5.68 -1.54 -20.11
C THR A 19 -5.64 -0.09 -20.59
N PRO A 20 -4.82 0.27 -21.60
CA PRO A 20 -4.70 1.65 -22.05
C PRO A 20 -6.06 2.15 -22.53
N GLY A 21 -6.57 3.20 -21.90
CA GLY A 21 -7.92 3.74 -22.17
C GLY A 21 -9.03 3.19 -21.25
N ASN A 22 -8.69 2.42 -20.20
CA ASN A 22 -9.70 2.02 -19.22
C ASN A 22 -10.14 3.21 -18.35
N ALA A 23 -11.27 3.79 -18.70
CA ALA A 23 -11.91 4.85 -17.90
C ALA A 23 -12.28 4.38 -16.48
N ASN A 24 -12.42 3.07 -16.26
CA ASN A 24 -12.80 2.50 -14.96
C ASN A 24 -11.61 2.27 -14.03
N ALA A 25 -10.37 2.52 -14.46
CA ALA A 25 -9.19 2.27 -13.64
C ALA A 25 -9.23 3.09 -12.33
N SER A 26 -9.55 4.38 -12.43
CA SER A 26 -9.74 5.25 -11.27
C SER A 26 -10.90 4.79 -10.38
N GLU A 27 -12.02 4.32 -10.95
CA GLU A 27 -13.16 3.78 -10.20
C GLU A 27 -12.80 2.48 -9.47
N GLN A 28 -12.05 1.57 -10.09
CA GLN A 28 -11.61 0.33 -9.45
C GLN A 28 -10.59 0.59 -8.34
N LEU A 29 -9.66 1.52 -8.52
CA LEU A 29 -8.77 1.95 -7.45
C LEU A 29 -9.57 2.55 -6.29
N LYS A 30 -10.58 3.36 -6.59
CA LYS A 30 -11.43 4.00 -5.60
C LYS A 30 -12.31 2.98 -4.87
N ASP A 31 -12.84 1.99 -5.56
CA ASP A 31 -13.56 0.86 -4.96
C ASP A 31 -12.64 -0.01 -4.11
N HIS A 32 -11.41 -0.29 -4.57
CA HIS A 32 -10.42 -1.02 -3.80
C HIS A 32 -10.07 -0.24 -2.52
N VAL A 33 -9.69 1.03 -2.62
CA VAL A 33 -9.41 1.92 -1.48
C VAL A 33 -10.61 2.00 -0.52
N ALA A 34 -11.83 2.10 -1.05
CA ALA A 34 -13.06 2.09 -0.25
C ALA A 34 -13.29 0.75 0.46
N LYS A 35 -13.04 -0.38 -0.21
CA LYS A 35 -13.13 -1.75 0.36
C LYS A 35 -12.15 -1.96 1.50
N VAL A 36 -10.96 -1.37 1.43
CA VAL A 36 -10.00 -1.40 2.54
C VAL A 36 -10.33 -0.42 3.67
N GLY A 37 -11.48 0.27 3.60
CA GLY A 37 -11.96 1.16 4.64
C GLY A 37 -11.21 2.49 4.69
N LEU A 38 -10.50 2.83 3.61
CA LEU A 38 -9.69 4.04 3.47
C LEU A 38 -10.38 5.09 2.57
N GLY A 39 -11.70 4.97 2.41
CA GLY A 39 -12.50 5.85 1.57
C GLY A 39 -12.54 7.27 2.12
N ASN A 40 -11.53 8.07 1.80
CA ASN A 40 -11.52 9.49 2.11
C ASN A 40 -12.00 10.27 0.87
N PRO A 41 -13.11 11.03 0.96
CA PRO A 41 -13.65 11.77 -0.19
C PRO A 41 -12.69 12.85 -0.72
N ASN A 42 -11.70 13.26 0.09
CA ASN A 42 -10.70 14.25 -0.29
C ASN A 42 -9.48 13.63 -1.01
N VAL A 43 -9.42 12.30 -1.14
CA VAL A 43 -8.32 11.61 -1.82
C VAL A 43 -8.74 11.26 -3.25
N GLN A 44 -7.94 11.70 -4.20
CA GLN A 44 -8.08 11.44 -5.63
C GLN A 44 -6.90 10.62 -6.13
N THR A 45 -7.18 9.63 -6.97
CA THR A 45 -6.19 8.76 -7.59
C THR A 45 -6.23 8.93 -9.09
N THR A 46 -5.08 9.23 -9.68
CA THR A 46 -4.89 9.36 -11.14
C THR A 46 -3.92 8.29 -11.59
N VAL A 47 -4.26 7.55 -12.63
CA VAL A 47 -3.39 6.51 -13.20
C VAL A 47 -2.83 7.01 -14.53
N ASP A 48 -1.51 6.99 -14.66
CA ASP A 48 -0.76 7.34 -15.86
C ASP A 48 0.13 6.14 -16.23
N GLY A 49 -0.42 5.23 -17.04
CA GLY A 49 0.24 3.97 -17.38
C GLY A 49 0.43 3.08 -16.15
N ASP A 50 1.68 2.85 -15.74
CA ASP A 50 2.03 2.09 -14.53
C ASP A 50 2.34 2.95 -13.30
N LYS A 51 2.18 4.27 -13.41
CA LYS A 51 2.35 5.20 -12.30
C LYS A 51 0.99 5.64 -11.78
N VAL A 52 0.80 5.56 -10.46
CA VAL A 52 -0.41 6.04 -9.77
C VAL A 52 -0.06 7.30 -8.99
N THR A 53 -0.69 8.42 -9.31
CA THR A 53 -0.56 9.67 -8.55
C THR A 53 -1.71 9.79 -7.57
N VAL A 54 -1.40 10.07 -6.31
CA VAL A 54 -2.39 10.19 -5.24
C VAL A 54 -2.32 11.58 -4.64
N THR A 55 -3.41 12.33 -4.76
CA THR A 55 -3.53 13.70 -4.28
C THR A 55 -4.67 13.79 -3.26
N GLY A 56 -4.53 14.63 -2.25
CA GLY A 56 -5.60 14.86 -1.29
C GLY A 56 -5.13 15.25 0.10
N GLU A 57 -6.07 15.31 1.02
CA GLU A 57 -5.83 15.59 2.44
C GLU A 57 -6.34 14.44 3.30
N VAL A 58 -5.49 13.94 4.19
CA VAL A 58 -5.87 12.93 5.19
C VAL A 58 -5.65 13.47 6.60
N ALA A 59 -6.48 12.98 7.53
CA ALA A 59 -6.43 13.40 8.93
C ALA A 59 -5.26 12.76 9.69
N SER A 60 -4.61 11.73 9.15
CA SER A 60 -3.56 10.98 9.85
C SER A 60 -2.58 10.34 8.88
N GLN A 61 -1.31 10.28 9.28
CA GLN A 61 -0.27 9.68 8.45
C GLN A 61 -0.54 8.19 8.19
N GLU A 62 -1.05 7.45 9.17
CA GLU A 62 -1.39 6.04 8.99
C GLU A 62 -2.39 5.83 7.84
N GLU A 63 -3.38 6.70 7.68
CA GLU A 63 -4.38 6.61 6.60
C GLU A 63 -3.70 6.80 5.24
N LYS A 64 -2.84 7.81 5.11
CA LYS A 64 -2.01 8.04 3.92
C LYS A 64 -1.15 6.82 3.58
N GLU A 65 -0.44 6.26 4.56
CA GLU A 65 0.44 5.12 4.36
C GLU A 65 -0.33 3.87 3.91
N LYS A 66 -1.50 3.61 4.50
CA LYS A 66 -2.37 2.51 4.08
C LYS A 66 -2.92 2.71 2.66
N ILE A 67 -3.29 3.93 2.27
CA ILE A 67 -3.73 4.24 0.91
C ILE A 67 -2.60 3.96 -0.09
N LEU A 68 -1.38 4.42 0.21
CA LEU A 68 -0.20 4.18 -0.62
C LEU A 68 0.05 2.68 -0.83
N LEU A 69 -0.09 1.87 0.23
CA LEU A 69 0.04 0.42 0.14
C LEU A 69 -1.07 -0.22 -0.67
N ALA A 70 -2.33 0.19 -0.43
CA ALA A 70 -3.48 -0.33 -1.16
C ALA A 70 -3.32 -0.14 -2.66
N LEU A 71 -2.80 1.01 -3.07
CA LEU A 71 -2.61 1.36 -4.47
C LEU A 71 -1.36 0.71 -5.07
N GLY A 72 -0.27 0.65 -4.32
CA GLY A 72 1.00 0.11 -4.81
C GLY A 72 1.06 -1.42 -4.84
N ASN A 73 0.33 -2.11 -3.97
CA ASN A 73 0.23 -3.58 -3.95
C ASN A 73 -0.74 -4.15 -5.01
N ILE A 74 -0.93 -3.41 -6.10
CA ILE A 74 -1.79 -3.79 -7.20
C ILE A 74 -0.92 -4.22 -8.37
N ALA A 75 -1.26 -5.36 -8.96
CA ALA A 75 -0.54 -5.86 -10.12
C ALA A 75 -0.65 -4.84 -11.26
N GLY A 76 0.49 -4.33 -11.68
CA GLY A 76 0.61 -3.34 -12.72
C GLY A 76 1.13 -1.98 -12.28
N VAL A 77 1.07 -1.68 -10.99
CA VAL A 77 1.58 -0.42 -10.44
C VAL A 77 3.08 -0.54 -10.20
N ALA A 78 3.87 0.21 -10.95
CA ALA A 78 5.31 0.28 -10.78
C ALA A 78 5.72 1.33 -9.74
N SER A 79 4.95 2.42 -9.63
CA SER A 79 5.24 3.49 -8.69
C SER A 79 3.99 4.24 -8.28
N VAL A 80 3.97 4.69 -7.02
CA VAL A 80 2.92 5.55 -6.48
C VAL A 80 3.55 6.88 -6.08
N ASP A 81 3.09 7.97 -6.71
CA ASP A 81 3.48 9.34 -6.37
C ASP A 81 2.58 9.85 -5.23
N ASP A 82 3.19 10.08 -4.08
CA ASP A 82 2.56 10.62 -2.88
C ASP A 82 2.54 12.16 -2.94
N GLN A 83 1.34 12.69 -3.17
CA GLN A 83 1.02 14.12 -3.01
C GLN A 83 -0.05 14.34 -1.95
N ILE A 84 -0.24 13.38 -1.03
CA ILE A 84 -1.18 13.52 0.07
C ILE A 84 -0.59 14.41 1.16
N THR A 85 -1.36 15.40 1.58
CA THR A 85 -1.05 16.25 2.73
C THR A 85 -1.71 15.69 3.99
N VAL A 86 -0.94 15.54 5.06
CA VAL A 86 -1.45 15.10 6.37
C VAL A 86 -1.73 16.33 7.21
N THR A 87 -2.97 16.53 7.61
CA THR A 87 -3.40 17.71 8.39
C THR A 87 -3.44 17.45 9.90
N GLY A 88 -3.38 16.18 10.31
CA GLY A 88 -3.35 15.78 11.71
C GLY A 88 -1.96 15.84 12.35
N PRO A 89 -1.86 15.37 13.62
CA PRO A 89 -0.60 15.37 14.35
C PRO A 89 0.45 14.55 13.61
N ALA A 90 1.70 15.05 13.61
CA ALA A 90 2.83 14.34 13.05
C ALA A 90 3.03 13.02 13.81
N ALA A 91 2.68 11.91 13.16
CA ALA A 91 2.94 10.57 13.66
C ALA A 91 4.31 10.10 13.16
N ALA A 92 4.89 9.10 13.83
CA ALA A 92 6.09 8.46 13.32
C ALA A 92 5.78 7.78 11.97
N ALA A 93 6.64 7.99 10.98
CA ALA A 93 6.50 7.36 9.68
C ALA A 93 6.76 5.87 9.79
N ALA A 94 5.82 5.05 9.31
CA ALA A 94 6.05 3.62 9.23
C ALA A 94 7.12 3.31 8.16
N ARG A 95 7.86 2.24 8.38
CA ARG A 95 8.80 1.73 7.38
C ARG A 95 8.05 0.85 6.39
N PHE A 96 8.43 0.91 5.12
CA PHE A 96 7.86 0.05 4.08
C PHE A 96 8.89 -0.99 3.68
N VAL A 97 8.48 -2.26 3.70
CA VAL A 97 9.36 -3.38 3.34
C VAL A 97 8.68 -4.21 2.28
N THR A 98 9.39 -4.41 1.17
CA THR A 98 8.98 -5.32 0.10
C THR A 98 9.32 -6.75 0.51
N VAL A 99 8.33 -7.64 0.40
CA VAL A 99 8.45 -9.08 0.65
C VAL A 99 9.28 -9.68 -0.49
N GLU A 100 10.35 -10.41 -0.15
CA GLU A 100 11.15 -11.11 -1.14
C GLU A 100 10.67 -12.55 -1.35
N LYS A 101 11.13 -13.20 -2.41
CA LYS A 101 10.76 -14.60 -2.68
C LYS A 101 11.29 -15.51 -1.56
N GLY A 102 10.38 -16.12 -0.81
CA GLY A 102 10.70 -16.98 0.32
C GLY A 102 10.71 -16.28 1.68
N ASP A 103 10.45 -14.97 1.73
CA ASP A 103 10.26 -14.26 2.99
C ASP A 103 8.95 -14.70 3.67
N THR A 104 9.00 -14.74 5.00
CA THR A 104 7.82 -14.90 5.86
C THR A 104 7.65 -13.64 6.70
N LEU A 105 6.45 -13.39 7.21
CA LEU A 105 6.19 -12.22 8.05
C LEU A 105 7.10 -12.21 9.30
N SER A 106 7.39 -13.39 9.84
CA SER A 106 8.33 -13.59 10.95
C SER A 106 9.78 -13.29 10.57
N ALA A 107 10.22 -13.70 9.37
CA ALA A 107 11.56 -13.38 8.87
C ALA A 107 11.74 -11.87 8.67
N ILE A 108 10.74 -11.20 8.08
CA ILE A 108 10.72 -9.74 7.93
C ILE A 108 10.74 -9.07 9.29
N SER A 109 9.91 -9.54 10.23
CA SER A 109 9.88 -9.01 11.59
C SER A 109 11.23 -9.13 12.30
N LYS A 110 11.90 -10.29 12.16
CA LYS A 110 13.24 -10.51 12.68
C LYS A 110 14.28 -9.59 12.04
N ARG A 111 14.18 -9.34 10.72
CA ARG A 111 15.09 -8.44 10.00
C ARG A 111 14.91 -6.97 10.43
N VAL A 112 13.67 -6.54 10.64
CA VAL A 112 13.36 -5.13 10.94
C VAL A 112 13.46 -4.82 12.44
N TYR A 113 12.89 -5.66 13.29
CA TYR A 113 12.83 -5.44 14.73
C TYR A 113 13.83 -6.26 15.54
N GLY A 114 14.57 -7.18 14.92
CA GLY A 114 15.41 -8.15 15.61
C GLY A 114 14.64 -9.31 16.26
N ASP A 115 13.31 -9.29 16.23
CA ASP A 115 12.46 -10.26 16.92
C ASP A 115 11.40 -10.83 15.98
N ALA A 116 11.41 -12.15 15.79
CA ALA A 116 10.49 -12.83 14.90
C ALA A 116 9.05 -12.82 15.42
N ASN A 117 8.81 -12.73 16.74
CA ASN A 117 7.48 -12.76 17.35
C ASN A 117 6.71 -11.44 17.16
N LYS A 118 7.38 -10.36 16.76
CA LYS A 118 6.74 -9.08 16.46
C LYS A 118 6.01 -9.07 15.13
N TYR A 119 5.92 -10.21 14.43
CA TYR A 119 5.17 -10.34 13.18
C TYR A 119 3.70 -9.94 13.35
N GLN A 120 3.11 -10.19 14.52
CA GLN A 120 1.73 -9.79 14.80
C GLN A 120 1.51 -8.28 14.66
N LYS A 121 2.48 -7.44 15.07
CA LYS A 121 2.40 -5.98 14.90
C LYS A 121 2.33 -5.57 13.43
N ILE A 122 3.13 -6.22 12.58
CA ILE A 122 3.11 -5.99 11.13
C ILE A 122 1.74 -6.40 10.60
N PHE A 123 1.25 -7.58 10.98
CA PHE A 123 -0.05 -8.06 10.54
C PHE A 123 -1.18 -7.10 10.92
N GLU A 124 -1.22 -6.61 12.15
CA GLU A 124 -2.22 -5.65 12.62
C GLU A 124 -2.12 -4.30 11.89
N ALA A 125 -0.91 -3.78 11.68
CA ALA A 125 -0.71 -2.53 10.96
C ALA A 125 -1.14 -2.57 9.49
N ASN A 126 -1.15 -3.77 8.88
CA ASN A 126 -1.57 -3.99 7.50
C ASN A 126 -3.02 -4.49 7.39
N LYS A 127 -3.79 -4.58 8.47
CA LYS A 127 -5.22 -4.84 8.34
C LYS A 127 -5.97 -3.59 7.83
N PRO A 128 -6.96 -3.74 6.92
CA PRO A 128 -7.49 -4.98 6.36
C PRO A 128 -6.83 -5.47 5.06
N LEU A 129 -5.79 -4.79 4.55
CA LEU A 129 -5.05 -5.18 3.33
C LEU A 129 -4.46 -6.59 3.41
N LEU A 130 -4.04 -7.02 4.59
CA LEU A 130 -3.53 -8.36 4.85
C LEU A 130 -4.53 -9.13 5.70
N SER A 131 -5.19 -10.13 5.12
CA SER A 131 -6.20 -10.93 5.84
C SER A 131 -5.59 -12.03 6.72
N HIS A 132 -4.37 -12.50 6.42
CA HIS A 132 -3.68 -13.53 7.19
C HIS A 132 -2.16 -13.29 7.19
N PRO A 133 -1.43 -13.53 8.30
CA PRO A 133 0.03 -13.31 8.36
C PRO A 133 0.83 -14.08 7.31
N ASP A 134 0.42 -15.30 6.98
CA ASP A 134 1.05 -16.11 5.92
C ASP A 134 0.56 -15.82 4.50
N LYS A 135 -0.48 -15.00 4.33
CA LYS A 135 -1.00 -14.63 3.00
C LYS A 135 -0.24 -13.43 2.44
N ILE A 136 1.07 -13.55 2.43
CA ILE A 136 1.95 -12.59 1.76
C ILE A 136 2.52 -13.19 0.49
N TYR A 137 2.83 -12.33 -0.49
CA TYR A 137 3.41 -12.75 -1.76
C TYR A 137 4.68 -11.97 -2.07
N PRO A 138 5.62 -12.56 -2.84
CA PRO A 138 6.83 -11.87 -3.27
C PRO A 138 6.48 -10.61 -4.05
N GLY A 139 7.10 -9.48 -3.68
CA GLY A 139 6.87 -8.15 -4.23
C GLY A 139 5.77 -7.33 -3.54
N GLN A 140 5.02 -7.94 -2.60
CA GLN A 140 4.11 -7.18 -1.74
C GLN A 140 4.88 -6.24 -0.82
N VAL A 141 4.44 -4.99 -0.71
CA VAL A 141 4.98 -4.02 0.25
C VAL A 141 4.12 -4.04 1.51
N LEU A 142 4.78 -4.17 2.66
CA LEU A 142 4.15 -4.19 3.98
C LEU A 142 4.56 -2.96 4.79
N ARG A 143 3.59 -2.42 5.51
CA ARG A 143 3.77 -1.34 6.48
C ARG A 143 4.31 -1.94 7.78
N ILE A 144 5.44 -1.41 8.24
CA ILE A 144 6.10 -1.84 9.46
C ILE A 144 6.03 -0.66 10.45
N PRO A 145 5.18 -0.73 11.49
CA PRO A 145 5.13 0.34 12.50
C PRO A 145 6.45 0.43 13.26
N GLU A 146 6.81 1.56 13.87
CA GLU A 146 7.99 1.61 14.77
C GLU A 146 7.74 0.87 16.10
#